data_AF-B4VR12-F1
#
_entry.id   AF-B4VR12-F1
#
_cell.length_a   1.000
_cell.length_b   1.000
_cell.length_c   1.000
_cell.angle_alpha   90.00
_cell.angle_beta   90.00
_cell.angle_gamma   90.00
#
_symmetry.space_group_name_H-M   'P 1'
#
loop_
_entity.id
_entity.type
_entity.pdbx_description
1 polymer ?
#
loop_
_entity_poly.entity_id
_entity_poly.type
_entity_poly.pdbx_seq_one_letter_code
_entity_poly.pdbx_strand_id
1 'polypeptide(L)'
;MQALFNPETTSKVRLTAKSSVRKPILQLGSVGAEVLELQKLLAHCGTYTGPMGGYFDRSVHDAVMEFQQSMFLKADGIVDSLTWQALYQGAPVNMPVLNRGSRHDMVIPVQWVLHLTQDYSAPIDGDFGEQTERAVRSFQKRHGLVEDGVVSEPTWYALSQVHVSLLHNRYQEALVAV
;
A
#
# COMPACT_ATOMS: atom_id res chain seq x y z
N MET A 1 25.84 -11.79 -49.92
CA MET A 1 24.58 -12.03 -49.18
C MET A 1 24.87 -11.85 -47.71
N GLN A 2 24.23 -10.86 -47.09
CA GLN A 2 24.37 -10.49 -45.69
C GLN A 2 23.77 -11.56 -44.77
N ALA A 3 24.43 -11.83 -43.64
CA ALA A 3 23.77 -12.29 -42.42
C ALA A 3 24.32 -11.45 -41.27
N LEU A 4 23.54 -10.45 -40.91
CA LEU A 4 23.78 -9.45 -39.87
C LEU A 4 23.36 -10.01 -38.51
N PHE A 5 24.19 -9.74 -37.51
CA PHE A 5 23.79 -9.25 -36.18
C PHE A 5 22.96 -10.21 -35.29
N ASN A 6 23.63 -10.77 -34.29
CA ASN A 6 23.00 -11.19 -33.03
C ASN A 6 23.37 -10.15 -31.97
N PRO A 7 22.42 -9.59 -31.21
CA PRO A 7 22.44 -9.89 -29.78
C PRO A 7 21.05 -9.89 -29.11
N GLU A 8 20.93 -10.73 -28.09
CA GLU A 8 20.24 -10.48 -26.81
C GLU A 8 19.42 -9.17 -26.75
N THR A 9 18.10 -9.26 -26.68
CA THR A 9 17.27 -8.15 -26.19
C THR A 9 16.18 -8.66 -25.28
N THR A 10 16.53 -8.67 -23.99
CA THR A 10 15.68 -8.32 -22.86
C THR A 10 14.64 -7.28 -23.28
N SER A 11 13.37 -7.66 -23.30
CA SER A 11 12.28 -6.69 -23.30
C SER A 11 11.19 -7.20 -22.39
N LYS A 12 11.41 -6.88 -21.11
CA LYS A 12 10.47 -6.13 -20.28
C LYS A 12 9.04 -6.31 -20.77
N VAL A 13 8.32 -7.22 -20.12
CA VAL A 13 6.86 -7.27 -20.14
C VAL A 13 6.38 -5.90 -19.65
N ARG A 14 6.27 -4.97 -20.58
CA ARG A 14 5.61 -3.69 -20.41
C ARG A 14 4.15 -4.08 -20.25
N LEU A 15 3.68 -4.12 -19.01
CA LEU A 15 2.28 -4.30 -18.65
C LEU A 15 1.49 -3.10 -19.20
N THR A 16 1.24 -3.13 -20.51
CA THR A 16 0.30 -2.24 -21.18
C THR A 16 -1.08 -2.86 -21.00
N ALA A 17 -1.79 -2.44 -19.97
CA ALA A 17 -3.23 -2.21 -20.02
C ALA A 17 -3.70 -1.71 -18.66
N LYS A 18 -4.36 -0.55 -18.65
CA LYS A 18 -5.33 -0.16 -17.63
C LYS A 18 -6.49 -1.16 -17.65
N SER A 19 -6.25 -2.42 -17.29
CA SER A 19 -7.30 -3.43 -17.21
C SER A 19 -8.05 -3.17 -15.92
N SER A 20 -9.27 -2.65 -16.03
CA SER A 20 -10.28 -2.75 -14.99
C SER A 20 -10.45 -4.23 -14.67
N VAL A 21 -9.76 -4.68 -13.63
CA VAL A 21 -9.75 -6.06 -13.17
C VAL A 21 -11.19 -6.40 -12.74
N ARG A 22 -11.97 -7.04 -13.62
CA ARG A 22 -13.29 -7.59 -13.28
C ARG A 22 -13.10 -8.85 -12.44
N LYS A 23 -12.70 -8.67 -11.19
CA LYS A 23 -12.65 -9.74 -10.19
C LYS A 23 -13.90 -9.69 -9.32
N PRO A 24 -14.34 -10.84 -8.79
CA PRO A 24 -15.46 -10.87 -7.86
C PRO A 24 -15.10 -10.13 -6.58
N ILE A 25 -16.13 -9.60 -5.92
CA ILE A 25 -16.01 -9.12 -4.55
C ILE A 25 -15.80 -10.34 -3.66
N LEU A 26 -14.69 -10.37 -2.91
CA LEU A 26 -14.44 -11.42 -1.92
C LEU A 26 -14.63 -10.88 -0.51
N GLN A 27 -15.12 -11.74 0.36
CA GLN A 27 -15.38 -11.44 1.77
C GLN A 27 -15.32 -12.73 2.60
N LEU A 28 -15.42 -12.62 3.92
CA LEU A 28 -15.46 -13.76 4.84
C LEU A 28 -16.46 -14.84 4.39
N GLY A 29 -16.00 -16.09 4.31
CA GLY A 29 -16.77 -17.23 3.81
C GLY A 29 -16.69 -17.46 2.30
N SER A 30 -16.06 -16.57 1.53
CA SER A 30 -15.77 -16.80 0.12
C SER A 30 -14.81 -17.98 -0.06
N VAL A 31 -14.96 -18.73 -1.13
CA VAL A 31 -14.11 -19.89 -1.44
C VAL A 31 -13.75 -19.97 -2.92
N GLY A 32 -12.64 -20.61 -3.24
CA GLY A 32 -12.27 -20.97 -4.61
C GLY A 32 -10.94 -20.38 -5.07
N ALA A 33 -10.71 -20.46 -6.39
CA ALA A 33 -9.43 -20.08 -7.01
C ALA A 33 -9.08 -18.60 -6.80
N GLU A 34 -10.08 -17.71 -6.78
CA GLU A 34 -9.85 -16.27 -6.58
C GLU A 34 -9.41 -15.95 -5.15
N VAL A 35 -9.91 -16.71 -4.17
CA VAL A 35 -9.45 -16.59 -2.79
C VAL A 35 -8.02 -17.11 -2.66
N LEU A 36 -7.68 -18.20 -3.37
CA LEU A 36 -6.30 -18.69 -3.40
C LEU A 36 -5.35 -17.67 -4.05
N GLU A 37 -5.79 -16.97 -5.09
CA GLU A 37 -5.04 -15.87 -5.69
C GLU A 37 -4.87 -14.71 -4.71
N LEU A 38 -5.94 -14.28 -4.03
CA LEU A 38 -5.89 -13.28 -2.98
C LEU A 38 -4.86 -13.65 -1.90
N GLN A 39 -4.92 -14.87 -1.37
CA GLN A 39 -3.99 -15.34 -0.33
C GLN A 39 -2.54 -15.27 -0.81
N LYS A 40 -2.26 -15.64 -2.06
CA LYS A 40 -0.92 -15.52 -2.67
C LYS A 40 -0.45 -14.07 -2.79
N LEU A 41 -1.34 -13.16 -3.20
CA LEU A 41 -1.02 -11.73 -3.29
C LEU A 41 -0.75 -11.15 -1.90
N LEU A 42 -1.59 -11.45 -0.91
CA LEU A 42 -1.41 -11.01 0.48
C LEU A 42 -0.10 -11.54 1.08
N ALA A 43 0.28 -12.78 0.75
CA ALA A 43 1.57 -13.33 1.16
C ALA A 43 2.75 -12.65 0.46
N HIS A 44 2.61 -12.29 -0.82
CA HIS A 44 3.62 -11.50 -1.52
C HIS A 44 3.79 -10.10 -0.93
N CYS A 45 2.70 -9.50 -0.45
CA CYS A 45 2.71 -8.24 0.29
C CYS A 45 3.17 -8.39 1.76
N GLY A 46 3.47 -9.60 2.23
CA GLY A 46 3.91 -9.90 3.60
C GLY A 46 2.79 -10.00 4.63
N THR A 47 1.59 -9.50 4.34
CA THR A 47 0.45 -9.44 5.29
C THR A 47 -0.19 -10.79 5.63
N TYR A 48 0.13 -11.87 4.92
CA TYR A 48 -0.47 -13.19 5.14
C TYR A 48 0.55 -14.32 5.12
N THR A 49 0.58 -15.10 6.20
CA THR A 49 1.46 -16.28 6.35
C THR A 49 0.67 -17.57 6.60
N GLY A 50 -0.66 -17.52 6.45
CA GLY A 50 -1.57 -18.61 6.74
C GLY A 50 -1.77 -19.64 5.61
N PRO A 51 -2.72 -20.57 5.80
CA PRO A 51 -2.97 -21.66 4.86
C PRO A 51 -3.51 -21.22 3.48
N MET A 52 -2.84 -21.65 2.42
CA MET A 52 -3.21 -21.41 1.02
C MET A 52 -4.29 -22.40 0.53
N GLY A 53 -5.43 -22.43 1.23
CA GLY A 53 -6.53 -23.37 0.97
C GLY A 53 -7.59 -22.86 0.01
N GLY A 54 -7.56 -21.59 -0.39
CA GLY A 54 -8.66 -20.96 -1.13
C GLY A 54 -9.93 -20.75 -0.30
N TYR A 55 -9.78 -20.62 1.02
CA TYR A 55 -10.86 -20.31 1.96
C TYR A 55 -10.64 -18.93 2.57
N PHE A 56 -11.63 -18.05 2.45
CA PHE A 56 -11.57 -16.72 3.02
C PHE A 56 -12.06 -16.81 4.46
N ASP A 57 -11.17 -17.21 5.35
CA ASP A 57 -11.42 -17.31 6.78
C ASP A 57 -11.12 -16.00 7.51
N ARG A 58 -11.17 -16.02 8.85
CA ARG A 58 -10.88 -14.85 9.67
C ARG A 58 -9.43 -14.38 9.54
N SER A 59 -8.48 -15.29 9.32
CA SER A 59 -7.08 -14.91 9.14
C SER A 59 -6.86 -14.15 7.83
N VAL A 60 -7.53 -14.58 6.75
CA VAL A 60 -7.52 -13.87 5.47
C VAL A 60 -8.20 -12.51 5.60
N HIS A 61 -9.35 -12.45 6.30
CA HIS A 61 -10.04 -11.20 6.59
C HIS A 61 -9.16 -10.18 7.32
N ASP A 62 -8.48 -10.61 8.36
CA ASP A 62 -7.61 -9.74 9.14
C ASP A 62 -6.39 -9.27 8.32
N ALA A 63 -5.81 -10.15 7.50
CA ALA A 63 -4.76 -9.79 6.54
C ALA A 63 -5.23 -8.79 5.47
N VAL A 64 -6.46 -8.94 4.96
CA VAL A 64 -7.05 -7.98 4.02
C VAL A 64 -7.23 -6.62 4.68
N MET A 65 -7.76 -6.58 5.90
CA MET A 65 -7.89 -5.31 6.65
C MET A 65 -6.53 -4.64 6.85
N GLU A 66 -5.50 -5.39 7.23
CA GLU A 66 -4.15 -4.86 7.40
C GLU A 66 -3.59 -4.30 6.09
N PHE A 67 -3.73 -5.06 5.00
CA PHE A 67 -3.34 -4.60 3.67
C PHE A 67 -4.08 -3.31 3.29
N GLN A 68 -5.40 -3.27 3.46
CA GLN A 68 -6.21 -2.09 3.18
C GLN A 68 -5.77 -0.87 3.99
N GLN A 69 -5.50 -1.03 5.30
CA GLN A 69 -4.98 0.04 6.15
C GLN A 69 -3.64 0.57 5.64
N SER A 70 -2.73 -0.34 5.28
CA SER A 70 -1.41 0.03 4.78
C SER A 70 -1.45 0.76 3.43
N MET A 71 -2.46 0.47 2.61
CA MET A 71 -2.68 1.08 1.29
C MET A 71 -3.61 2.30 1.35
N PHE A 72 -3.94 2.80 2.54
CA PHE A 72 -4.85 3.93 2.77
C PHE A 72 -6.26 3.73 2.18
N LEU A 73 -6.68 2.46 2.07
CA LEU A 73 -8.02 2.07 1.66
C LEU A 73 -8.94 1.92 2.89
N LYS A 74 -10.24 1.84 2.62
CA LYS A 74 -11.22 1.49 3.65
C LYS A 74 -10.95 0.07 4.14
N ALA A 75 -10.63 -0.07 5.42
CA ALA A 75 -10.29 -1.35 6.05
C ALA A 75 -11.53 -2.10 6.55
N ASP A 76 -12.38 -2.54 5.63
CA ASP A 76 -13.61 -3.28 5.93
C ASP A 76 -13.48 -4.80 5.71
N GLY A 77 -12.30 -5.27 5.27
CA GLY A 77 -12.03 -6.69 5.05
C GLY A 77 -12.68 -7.25 3.79
N ILE A 78 -13.29 -6.39 2.96
CA ILE A 78 -13.94 -6.76 1.70
C ILE A 78 -12.99 -6.45 0.53
N VAL A 79 -12.69 -7.45 -0.28
CA VAL A 79 -11.83 -7.30 -1.45
C VAL A 79 -12.68 -6.91 -2.65
N ASP A 80 -12.81 -5.61 -2.85
CA ASP A 80 -13.45 -4.99 -4.00
C ASP A 80 -12.45 -4.69 -5.14
N SER A 81 -12.90 -4.02 -6.20
CA SER A 81 -12.05 -3.69 -7.34
C SER A 81 -10.86 -2.80 -6.99
N LEU A 82 -11.01 -1.89 -6.01
CA LEU A 82 -9.92 -1.01 -5.58
C LEU A 82 -8.88 -1.80 -4.81
N THR A 83 -9.33 -2.68 -3.91
CA THR A 83 -8.46 -3.57 -3.15
C THR A 83 -7.69 -4.51 -4.08
N TRP A 84 -8.36 -5.09 -5.08
CA TRP A 84 -7.70 -5.88 -6.13
C TRP A 84 -6.63 -5.08 -6.87
N GLN A 85 -6.96 -3.86 -7.28
CA GLN A 85 -6.02 -3.02 -8.01
C GLN A 85 -4.77 -2.70 -7.18
N ALA A 86 -4.95 -2.41 -5.89
CA ALA A 86 -3.83 -2.20 -4.96
C ALA A 86 -3.00 -3.47 -4.77
N LEU A 87 -3.62 -4.64 -4.63
CA LEU A 87 -2.91 -5.93 -4.49
C LEU A 87 -2.03 -6.25 -5.70
N TYR A 88 -2.52 -6.01 -6.93
CA TYR A 88 -1.71 -6.25 -8.13
C TYR A 88 -0.57 -5.25 -8.30
N GLN A 89 -0.77 -4.00 -7.87
CA GLN A 89 0.27 -2.98 -7.97
C GLN A 89 1.26 -3.04 -6.81
N GLY A 90 0.86 -3.62 -5.67
CA GLY A 90 1.61 -3.54 -4.42
C GLY A 90 1.77 -2.11 -3.91
N ALA A 91 0.85 -1.22 -4.28
CA ALA A 91 0.94 0.22 -4.02
C ALA A 91 -0.45 0.83 -3.79
N PRO A 92 -0.54 1.97 -3.06
CA PRO A 92 -1.77 2.73 -2.93
C PRO A 92 -2.30 3.18 -4.30
N VAL A 93 -3.61 3.08 -4.51
CA VAL A 93 -4.26 3.43 -5.79
C VAL A 93 -5.23 4.59 -5.60
N ASN A 94 -5.41 5.39 -6.64
CA ASN A 94 -6.30 6.58 -6.62
C ASN A 94 -5.99 7.58 -5.50
N MET A 95 -4.70 7.70 -5.12
CA MET A 95 -4.29 8.63 -4.09
C MET A 95 -4.29 10.08 -4.61
N PRO A 96 -4.87 11.03 -3.87
CA PRO A 96 -4.88 12.43 -4.26
C PRO A 96 -3.49 13.05 -4.09
N VAL A 97 -3.19 14.09 -4.87
CA VAL A 97 -2.02 14.92 -4.61
C VAL A 97 -2.33 15.83 -3.41
N LEU A 98 -1.52 15.77 -2.37
CA LEU A 98 -1.65 16.64 -1.19
C LEU A 98 -0.51 17.65 -1.12
N ASN A 99 -0.85 18.87 -0.77
CA ASN A 99 0.09 19.97 -0.58
C ASN A 99 -0.46 20.95 0.47
N ARG A 100 0.31 21.99 0.77
CA ARG A 100 -0.11 23.04 1.71
C ARG A 100 -1.49 23.59 1.36
N GLY A 101 -2.42 23.50 2.31
CA GLY A 101 -3.82 23.92 2.14
C GLY A 101 -4.79 22.77 1.82
N SER A 102 -4.31 21.56 1.55
CA SER A 102 -5.13 20.34 1.51
C SER A 102 -5.73 20.04 2.89
N ARG A 103 -6.94 19.47 2.94
CA ARG A 103 -7.65 19.23 4.21
C ARG A 103 -8.44 17.91 4.24
N HIS A 104 -8.76 17.48 5.45
CA HIS A 104 -9.73 16.44 5.85
C HIS A 104 -9.32 15.00 5.51
N ASP A 105 -9.51 14.51 4.28
CA ASP A 105 -9.69 13.05 4.14
C ASP A 105 -8.39 12.25 4.12
N MET A 106 -7.39 12.73 3.38
CA MET A 106 -6.12 11.99 3.18
C MET A 106 -4.93 12.62 3.90
N VAL A 107 -5.14 13.75 4.58
CA VAL A 107 -4.07 14.42 5.35
C VAL A 107 -3.84 13.73 6.68
N ILE A 108 -4.90 13.28 7.37
CA ILE A 108 -4.80 12.60 8.68
C ILE A 108 -3.92 11.34 8.58
N PRO A 109 -4.13 10.40 7.63
CA PRO A 109 -3.28 9.22 7.54
C PRO A 109 -1.81 9.55 7.26
N VAL A 110 -1.55 10.58 6.44
CA VAL A 110 -0.19 11.06 6.17
C VAL A 110 0.46 11.61 7.43
N GLN A 111 -0.21 12.53 8.13
CA GLN A 111 0.29 13.09 9.40
C GLN A 111 0.55 11.99 10.44
N TRP A 112 -0.30 10.96 10.47
CA TRP A 112 -0.14 9.82 11.37
C TRP A 112 1.12 9.01 11.05
N VAL A 113 1.34 8.66 9.78
CA VAL A 113 2.58 7.95 9.36
C VAL A 113 3.82 8.81 9.63
N LEU A 114 3.78 10.10 9.31
CA LEU A 114 4.90 11.03 9.58
C LEU A 114 5.19 11.21 11.08
N HIS A 115 4.15 11.11 11.92
CA HIS A 115 4.32 11.15 13.36
C HIS A 115 5.05 9.91 13.86
N LEU A 116 4.70 8.72 13.34
CA LEU A 116 5.34 7.46 13.70
C LEU A 116 6.80 7.39 13.24
N THR A 117 7.16 8.06 12.15
CA THR A 117 8.55 8.19 11.69
C THR A 117 9.33 9.31 12.39
N GLN A 118 8.73 9.97 13.39
CA GLN A 118 9.30 11.10 14.12
C GLN A 118 9.60 12.34 13.27
N ASP A 119 9.09 12.41 12.02
CA ASP A 119 9.22 13.60 11.18
C ASP A 119 8.19 14.68 11.53
N TYR A 120 7.11 14.32 12.23
CA TYR A 120 6.00 15.20 12.56
C TYR A 120 5.68 15.21 14.05
N SER A 121 5.81 16.38 14.68
CA SER A 121 5.62 16.57 16.13
C SER A 121 4.37 17.39 16.48
N ALA A 122 3.58 17.78 15.48
CA ALA A 122 2.39 18.60 15.65
C ALA A 122 1.12 17.74 15.81
N PRO A 123 0.00 18.33 16.25
CA PRO A 123 -1.27 17.61 16.34
C PRO A 123 -1.71 17.06 14.98
N ILE A 124 -2.28 15.86 14.99
CA ILE A 124 -2.90 15.27 13.80
C ILE A 124 -4.30 15.86 13.67
N ASP A 125 -4.41 16.89 12.86
CA ASP A 125 -5.59 17.75 12.73
C ASP A 125 -6.26 17.64 11.34
N GLY A 126 -5.63 16.93 10.40
CA GLY A 126 -6.12 16.82 9.03
C GLY A 126 -5.92 18.08 8.19
N ASP A 127 -5.14 19.04 8.68
CA ASP A 127 -4.77 20.26 7.96
C ASP A 127 -3.34 20.17 7.46
N PHE A 128 -3.17 20.26 6.13
CA PHE A 128 -1.84 20.27 5.54
C PHE A 128 -1.23 21.67 5.68
N GLY A 129 -0.74 21.98 6.88
CA GLY A 129 -0.09 23.24 7.21
C GLY A 129 1.43 23.22 6.98
N GLU A 130 2.10 24.29 7.42
CA GLU A 130 3.56 24.43 7.31
C GLU A 130 4.32 23.29 8.00
N GLN A 131 3.84 22.84 9.16
CA GLN A 131 4.46 21.74 9.90
C GLN A 131 4.37 20.42 9.12
N THR A 132 3.23 20.15 8.48
CA THR A 132 3.02 18.94 7.67
C THR A 132 3.90 18.97 6.43
N GLU A 133 4.00 20.12 5.75
CA GLU A 133 4.89 20.26 4.60
C GLU A 133 6.37 20.03 4.96
N ARG A 134 6.84 20.60 6.08
CA ARG A 134 8.21 20.38 6.55
C ARG A 134 8.46 18.91 6.87
N ALA A 135 7.51 18.24 7.51
CA ALA A 135 7.62 16.81 7.78
C ALA A 135 7.65 15.97 6.49
N VAL A 136 6.83 16.31 5.50
CA VAL A 136 6.86 15.65 4.18
C VAL A 136 8.20 15.85 3.49
N ARG A 137 8.78 17.05 3.51
CA ARG A 137 10.13 17.29 2.93
C ARG A 137 11.20 16.47 3.64
N SER A 138 11.17 16.42 4.97
CA SER A 138 12.10 15.59 5.76
C SER A 138 11.95 14.11 5.43
N PHE A 139 10.71 13.62 5.35
CA PHE A 139 10.41 12.26 4.95
C PHE A 139 10.93 11.96 3.52
N GLN A 140 10.59 12.80 2.55
CA GLN A 140 11.05 12.69 1.16
C GLN A 140 12.58 12.62 1.09
N LYS A 141 13.27 13.50 1.82
CA LYS A 141 14.73 13.49 1.94
C LYS A 141 15.28 12.17 2.44
N ARG A 142 14.74 11.64 3.55
CA ARG A 142 15.19 10.37 4.15
C ARG A 142 14.95 9.18 3.22
N HIS A 143 13.92 9.25 2.37
CA HIS A 143 13.55 8.21 1.43
C HIS A 143 14.09 8.44 0.01
N GLY A 144 14.96 9.44 -0.20
CA GLY A 144 15.61 9.71 -1.49
C GLY A 144 14.67 10.22 -2.59
N LEU A 145 13.55 10.83 -2.20
CA LEU A 145 12.56 11.42 -3.10
C LEU A 145 12.86 12.91 -3.35
N VAL A 146 12.16 13.50 -4.32
CA VAL A 146 12.17 14.95 -4.52
C VAL A 146 11.60 15.63 -3.28
N GLU A 147 12.37 16.52 -2.65
CA GLU A 147 12.00 17.25 -1.43
C GLU A 147 11.07 18.44 -1.71
N ASP A 148 9.97 18.24 -2.45
CA ASP A 148 9.04 19.31 -2.86
C ASP A 148 7.95 19.62 -1.82
N GLY A 149 7.80 18.80 -0.78
CA GLY A 149 6.76 18.94 0.25
C GLY A 149 5.37 18.55 -0.22
N VAL A 150 5.26 17.90 -1.37
CA VAL A 150 4.01 17.47 -2.01
C VAL A 150 3.89 15.95 -1.93
N VAL A 151 2.78 15.47 -1.39
CA VAL A 151 2.49 14.03 -1.36
C VAL A 151 1.90 13.63 -2.70
N SER A 152 2.75 13.10 -3.57
CA SER A 152 2.40 12.53 -4.87
C SER A 152 2.63 11.02 -4.89
N GLU A 153 2.39 10.35 -6.02
CA GLU A 153 2.47 8.87 -6.16
C GLU A 153 3.75 8.25 -5.55
N PRO A 154 4.97 8.77 -5.79
CA PRO A 154 6.18 8.22 -5.15
C PRO A 154 6.19 8.39 -3.62
N THR A 155 5.64 9.50 -3.12
CA THR A 155 5.54 9.75 -1.67
C THR A 155 4.49 8.84 -1.03
N TRP A 156 3.34 8.65 -1.68
CA TRP A 156 2.31 7.71 -1.24
C TRP A 156 2.85 6.28 -1.13
N TYR A 157 3.58 5.83 -2.15
CA TYR A 157 4.24 4.52 -2.12
C TYR A 157 5.24 4.41 -0.97
N ALA A 158 6.09 5.42 -0.76
CA ALA A 158 7.03 5.38 0.37
C ALA A 158 6.32 5.35 1.73
N LEU A 159 5.23 6.11 1.90
CA LEU A 159 4.43 6.11 3.13
C LEU A 159 3.76 4.75 3.38
N SER A 160 3.26 4.07 2.34
CA SER A 160 2.66 2.73 2.50
C SER A 160 3.69 1.70 2.95
N GLN A 161 4.92 1.74 2.42
CA GLN A 161 5.97 0.80 2.84
C GLN A 161 6.33 0.95 4.32
N VAL A 162 6.34 2.20 4.82
CA VAL A 162 6.53 2.46 6.25
C VAL A 162 5.35 1.93 7.06
N HIS A 163 4.13 2.16 6.60
CA HIS A 163 2.93 1.71 7.29
C HIS A 163 2.89 0.17 7.40
N VAL A 164 3.15 -0.57 6.32
CA VAL A 164 3.29 -2.04 6.33
C VAL A 164 4.32 -2.48 7.37
N SER A 165 5.50 -1.84 7.37
CA SER A 165 6.59 -2.20 8.29
C SER A 165 6.21 -1.98 9.75
N LEU A 166 5.45 -0.93 10.05
CA LEU A 166 5.00 -0.61 11.40
C LEU A 166 3.93 -1.59 11.89
N LEU A 167 2.99 -1.99 11.02
CA LEU A 167 1.98 -2.99 11.36
C LEU A 167 2.62 -4.35 11.66
N HIS A 168 3.56 -4.78 10.81
CA HIS A 168 4.33 -6.01 11.04
C HIS A 168 5.06 -6.04 12.39
N ASN A 169 5.70 -4.94 12.76
CA ASN A 169 6.47 -4.87 14.01
C ASN A 169 5.56 -4.98 15.25
N ARG A 170 4.36 -4.36 15.22
CA ARG A 170 3.39 -4.43 16.33
C ARG A 170 2.85 -5.85 16.56
N TYR A 171 2.80 -6.70 15.53
CA TYR A 171 2.41 -8.10 15.67
C TYR A 171 3.52 -8.98 16.27
N GLN A 172 4.80 -8.71 15.96
CA GLN A 172 5.91 -9.42 16.57
C GLN A 172 6.01 -9.12 18.07
N GLU A 173 5.79 -7.87 18.49
CA GLU A 173 5.76 -7.51 19.92
C GLU A 173 4.58 -8.13 20.66
N ALA A 174 3.40 -8.23 20.03
CA ALA A 174 2.21 -8.83 20.65
C ALA A 174 2.33 -10.35 20.84
N LEU A 175 3.05 -11.07 19.97
CA LEU A 175 3.24 -12.52 20.07
C LEU A 175 4.33 -12.96 21.07
N VAL A 176 5.26 -12.07 21.42
CA VAL A 176 6.30 -12.33 22.45
C VAL A 176 5.80 -11.99 23.87
N ALA A 177 4.66 -11.29 23.98
CA ALA A 177 4.06 -10.87 25.25
C ALA A 177 3.03 -11.86 25.84
N VAL A 178 2.93 -13.09 25.32
CA VAL A 178 2.05 -14.17 25.81
C VAL A 178 2.89 -15.35 26.29
#